data_AF-A0A7R7ENB1-F1
#
_entry.id   AF-A0A7R7ENB1-F1
#
_cell.length_a   1.000
_cell.length_b   1.000
_cell.length_c   1.000
_cell.angle_alpha   90.00
_cell.angle_beta   90.00
_cell.angle_gamma   90.00
#
_symmetry.space_group_name_H-M   'P 1'
#
loop_
_entity.id
_entity.type
_entity.pdbx_description
1 polymer ?
#
loop_
_entity_poly.entity_id
_entity_poly.type
_entity_poly.pdbx_seq_one_letter_code
_entity_poly.pdbx_strand_id
1 'polypeptide(L)'
;MVRGVDAVWDSGIVVVVAAGNNGPEPMSISTPGISRKVITVGASDDNVPIELSGNKMIDYSGRGPTLACIKKPDIVAPGSDIISCNALKNYSRYLGMKDTSNTAGRNGLFRSPLRLRFNSRGEKYNIMYTSKSGTSMATPIVTGAIALLLSVHPELSNRDVKMKLRESTTDLGYSWSKQGCGLLNVEKLLQ
;
A
#
# COMPACT_ATOMS: atom_id res chain seq x y z
N MET A 1 18.00 -1.33 -4.51
CA MET A 1 16.70 -1.71 -3.91
C MET A 1 16.14 -3.01 -4.49
N VAL A 2 15.99 -3.15 -5.81
CA VAL A 2 15.52 -4.42 -6.45
C VAL A 2 16.31 -5.65 -5.99
N ARG A 3 17.64 -5.61 -6.05
CA ARG A 3 18.51 -6.69 -5.55
C ARG A 3 18.21 -7.11 -4.11
N GLY A 4 17.79 -6.18 -3.25
CA GLY A 4 17.50 -6.44 -1.85
C GLY A 4 16.19 -7.22 -1.69
N VAL A 5 15.12 -6.79 -2.35
CA VAL A 5 13.85 -7.51 -2.31
C VAL A 5 13.93 -8.87 -3.01
N ASP A 6 14.77 -8.99 -4.03
CA ASP A 6 15.01 -10.26 -4.72
C ASP A 6 15.77 -11.24 -3.83
N ALA A 7 16.76 -10.76 -3.04
CA ALA A 7 17.46 -11.62 -2.09
C ALA A 7 16.53 -12.14 -0.97
N VAL A 8 15.63 -11.29 -0.46
CA VAL A 8 14.61 -11.69 0.53
C VAL A 8 13.61 -12.68 -0.09
N TRP A 9 13.22 -12.47 -1.34
CA TRP A 9 12.40 -13.44 -2.06
C TRP A 9 13.12 -14.78 -2.22
N ASP A 10 14.41 -14.76 -2.58
CA ASP A 10 15.18 -15.98 -2.78
C ASP A 10 15.41 -16.77 -1.47
N SER A 11 15.28 -16.13 -0.31
CA SER A 11 15.28 -16.82 0.99
C SER A 11 13.92 -17.42 1.40
N GLY A 12 12.96 -17.47 0.48
CA GLY A 12 11.64 -18.08 0.71
C GLY A 12 10.58 -17.15 1.32
N ILE A 13 10.91 -15.87 1.54
CA ILE A 13 9.97 -14.91 2.14
C ILE A 13 9.07 -14.33 1.05
N VAL A 14 7.77 -14.19 1.34
CA VAL A 14 6.83 -13.47 0.46
C VAL A 14 7.09 -11.97 0.58
N VAL A 15 7.36 -11.32 -0.55
CA VAL A 15 7.59 -9.88 -0.60
C VAL A 15 6.48 -9.20 -1.40
N VAL A 16 5.76 -8.29 -0.74
CA VAL A 16 4.67 -7.49 -1.32
C VAL A 16 5.10 -6.02 -1.34
N VAL A 17 4.94 -5.36 -2.48
CA VAL A 17 5.40 -3.98 -2.71
C VAL A 17 4.34 -3.16 -3.44
N ALA A 18 4.26 -1.88 -3.12
CA ALA A 18 3.36 -0.96 -3.82
C ALA A 18 3.83 -0.72 -5.26
N ALA A 19 2.88 -0.59 -6.19
CA ALA A 19 3.15 -0.20 -7.57
C ALA A 19 3.70 1.24 -7.66
N GLY A 20 3.38 2.10 -6.69
CA GLY A 20 3.72 3.52 -6.71
C GLY A 20 2.55 4.38 -7.19
N ASN A 21 2.66 5.69 -6.98
CA ASN A 21 1.59 6.65 -7.23
C ASN A 21 1.93 7.62 -8.39
N ASN A 22 2.57 7.09 -9.45
CA ASN A 22 3.05 7.89 -10.59
C ASN A 22 2.25 7.64 -11.89
N GLY A 23 1.07 7.02 -11.80
CA GLY A 23 0.16 6.91 -12.94
C GLY A 23 -0.31 8.29 -13.44
N PRO A 24 -1.05 8.36 -14.56
CA PRO A 24 -1.66 7.25 -15.31
C PRO A 24 -0.77 6.65 -16.40
N GLU A 25 0.35 7.28 -16.71
CA GLU A 25 1.15 6.91 -17.88
C GLU A 25 1.76 5.50 -17.75
N PRO A 26 1.95 4.77 -18.86
CA PRO A 26 2.71 3.53 -18.87
C PRO A 26 4.12 3.70 -18.28
N MET A 27 4.75 2.60 -17.83
CA MET A 27 6.11 2.61 -17.27
C MET A 27 6.27 3.44 -15.99
N SER A 28 5.18 3.63 -15.24
CA SER A 28 5.15 4.39 -14.00
C SER A 28 5.24 3.52 -12.72
N ILE A 29 5.48 2.21 -12.87
CA ILE A 29 5.76 1.32 -11.74
C ILE A 29 7.06 1.75 -11.06
N SER A 30 6.95 2.08 -9.77
CA SER A 30 8.07 2.51 -8.95
C SER A 30 8.97 1.34 -8.53
N THR A 31 10.23 1.66 -8.20
CA THR A 31 11.13 0.70 -7.56
C THR A 31 10.70 0.53 -6.10
N PRO A 32 10.61 -0.70 -5.54
CA PRO A 32 11.10 -1.97 -6.08
C PRO A 32 10.05 -2.83 -6.81
N GLY A 33 8.85 -2.30 -7.08
CA GLY A 33 7.77 -2.99 -7.81
C GLY A 33 8.11 -3.43 -9.25
N ILE A 34 9.21 -2.91 -9.80
CA ILE A 34 9.72 -3.37 -11.10
C ILE A 34 10.32 -4.79 -11.09
N SER A 35 10.57 -5.38 -9.90
CA SER A 35 11.10 -6.75 -9.80
C SER A 35 10.11 -7.78 -10.37
N ARG A 36 10.64 -8.74 -11.14
CA ARG A 36 9.85 -9.87 -11.67
C ARG A 36 9.38 -10.83 -10.55
N LYS A 37 10.14 -10.92 -9.46
CA LYS A 37 9.92 -11.92 -8.39
C LYS A 37 8.80 -11.49 -7.46
N VAL A 38 8.92 -10.31 -6.87
CA VAL A 38 8.00 -9.81 -5.84
C VAL A 38 6.58 -9.60 -6.33
N ILE A 39 5.62 -9.55 -5.40
CA ILE A 39 4.22 -9.25 -5.66
C ILE A 39 4.04 -7.73 -5.65
N THR A 40 3.64 -7.15 -6.76
CA THR A 40 3.42 -5.71 -6.90
C THR A 40 1.95 -5.39 -6.95
N VAL A 41 1.50 -4.50 -6.07
CA VAL A 41 0.09 -4.20 -5.84
C VAL A 41 -0.24 -2.79 -6.29
N GLY A 42 -1.18 -2.66 -7.22
CA GLY A 42 -1.80 -1.39 -7.60
C GLY A 42 -3.08 -1.10 -6.82
N ALA A 43 -3.66 0.08 -7.05
CA ALA A 43 -4.95 0.47 -6.49
C ALA A 43 -6.08 0.24 -7.52
N SER A 44 -7.17 -0.41 -7.12
CA SER A 44 -8.30 -0.76 -8.01
C SER A 44 -9.30 0.38 -8.22
N ASP A 45 -9.36 1.27 -7.25
CA ASP A 45 -10.28 2.40 -7.11
C ASP A 45 -9.54 3.72 -7.33
N ASP A 46 -8.54 3.72 -8.22
CA ASP A 46 -7.69 4.89 -8.47
C ASP A 46 -8.33 5.94 -9.39
N ASN A 47 -9.51 5.65 -9.92
CA ASN A 47 -10.32 6.54 -10.77
C ASN A 47 -11.08 7.62 -9.99
N VAL A 48 -10.99 7.63 -8.66
CA VAL A 48 -11.59 8.66 -7.82
C VAL A 48 -10.56 9.75 -7.47
N PRO A 49 -10.98 11.03 -7.35
CA PRO A 49 -10.07 12.09 -6.94
C PRO A 49 -9.64 11.91 -5.48
N ILE A 50 -8.33 11.84 -5.25
CA ILE A 50 -7.74 11.73 -3.91
C ILE A 50 -6.70 12.83 -3.68
N GLU A 51 -6.33 13.04 -2.42
CA GLU A 51 -5.22 13.90 -2.03
C GLU A 51 -4.00 13.06 -1.63
N LEU A 52 -2.92 13.18 -2.39
CA LEU A 52 -1.64 12.52 -2.15
C LEU A 52 -0.56 13.58 -1.95
N SER A 53 0.01 13.64 -0.74
CA SER A 53 1.09 14.58 -0.41
C SER A 53 0.76 16.05 -0.73
N GLY A 54 -0.51 16.44 -0.57
CA GLY A 54 -1.00 17.80 -0.84
C GLY A 54 -1.41 18.05 -2.30
N ASN A 55 -1.24 17.07 -3.19
CA ASN A 55 -1.67 17.17 -4.59
C ASN A 55 -2.93 16.36 -4.81
N LYS A 56 -3.90 16.93 -5.52
CA LYS A 56 -5.07 16.18 -5.99
C LYS A 56 -4.68 15.33 -7.19
N MET A 57 -5.01 14.04 -7.16
CA MET A 57 -4.66 13.08 -8.21
C MET A 57 -5.83 12.16 -8.52
N ILE A 58 -5.93 11.76 -9.79
CA ILE A 58 -6.82 10.72 -10.33
C ILE A 58 -5.93 9.79 -11.18
N ASP A 59 -6.30 8.52 -11.29
CA ASP A 59 -5.53 7.47 -11.98
C ASP A 59 -4.07 7.38 -11.49
N TYR A 60 -3.89 7.57 -10.19
CA TYR A 60 -2.57 7.69 -9.58
C TYR A 60 -1.80 6.36 -9.54
N SER A 61 -2.46 5.20 -9.60
CA SER A 61 -1.78 3.91 -9.46
C SER A 61 -0.79 3.69 -10.60
N GLY A 62 0.44 3.30 -10.28
CA GLY A 62 1.47 3.02 -11.27
C GLY A 62 1.03 1.94 -12.28
N ARG A 63 1.37 2.15 -13.56
CA ARG A 63 0.96 1.33 -14.70
C ARG A 63 2.14 0.66 -15.37
N GLY A 64 1.97 -0.59 -15.76
CA GLY A 64 2.96 -1.32 -16.56
C GLY A 64 2.95 -0.95 -18.05
N PRO A 65 3.74 -1.66 -18.87
CA PRO A 65 4.85 -2.52 -18.45
C PRO A 65 5.91 -1.72 -17.70
N THR A 66 6.87 -2.40 -17.08
CA THR A 66 8.12 -1.75 -16.65
C THR A 66 8.99 -1.39 -17.87
N LEU A 67 10.04 -0.58 -17.67
CA LEU A 67 11.05 -0.30 -18.72
C LEU A 67 11.73 -1.56 -19.29
N ALA A 68 11.72 -2.67 -18.55
CA ALA A 68 12.26 -3.97 -18.98
C ALA A 68 11.18 -4.89 -19.60
N CYS A 69 10.06 -4.33 -20.06
CA CYS A 69 8.94 -5.05 -20.65
C CYS A 69 8.31 -6.13 -19.74
N ILE A 70 8.43 -5.97 -18.42
CA ILE A 70 7.81 -6.87 -17.44
C ILE A 70 6.37 -6.40 -17.18
N LYS A 71 5.41 -7.33 -17.24
CA LYS A 71 4.00 -7.06 -16.91
C LYS A 71 3.85 -6.77 -15.42
N LYS A 72 3.34 -5.58 -15.08
CA LYS A 72 3.08 -5.09 -13.73
C LYS A 72 1.88 -4.11 -13.76
N PRO A 73 1.14 -3.89 -12.65
CA PRO A 73 1.24 -4.61 -11.37
C PRO A 73 0.87 -6.10 -11.51
N ASP A 74 1.12 -6.93 -10.49
CA ASP A 74 0.68 -8.33 -10.52
C ASP A 74 -0.83 -8.40 -10.27
N ILE A 75 -1.35 -7.66 -9.29
CA ILE A 75 -2.77 -7.57 -8.93
C ILE A 75 -3.11 -6.16 -8.41
N VAL A 76 -4.39 -5.88 -8.19
CA VAL A 76 -4.87 -4.65 -7.54
C VAL A 76 -5.73 -4.95 -6.32
N ALA A 77 -5.79 -3.99 -5.39
CA ALA A 77 -6.68 -3.98 -4.23
C ALA A 77 -7.16 -2.54 -3.95
N PRO A 78 -8.21 -2.34 -3.12
CA PRO A 78 -8.67 -0.99 -2.77
C PRO A 78 -7.55 -0.15 -2.14
N GLY A 79 -7.37 1.07 -2.61
CA GLY A 79 -6.29 1.96 -2.20
C GLY A 79 -6.71 3.41 -1.98
N SER A 80 -7.94 3.79 -2.30
CA SER A 80 -8.45 5.14 -2.12
C SER A 80 -9.29 5.25 -0.84
N ASP A 81 -9.04 6.31 -0.06
CA ASP A 81 -9.74 6.64 1.18
C ASP A 81 -9.85 5.49 2.20
N ILE A 82 -8.78 4.73 2.33
CA ILE A 82 -8.68 3.62 3.27
C ILE A 82 -8.54 4.16 4.69
N ILE A 83 -9.53 3.85 5.53
CA ILE A 83 -9.53 4.17 6.94
C ILE A 83 -8.67 3.15 7.68
N SER A 84 -7.61 3.61 8.35
CA SER A 84 -6.73 2.74 9.15
C SER A 84 -6.17 3.47 10.36
N CYS A 85 -5.40 2.76 11.19
CA CYS A 85 -4.83 3.27 12.43
C CYS A 85 -4.03 4.56 12.19
N ASN A 86 -4.31 5.58 12.98
CA ASN A 86 -3.58 6.83 12.98
C ASN A 86 -2.46 6.74 14.02
N ALA A 87 -1.21 6.81 13.57
CA ALA A 87 -0.07 6.81 14.48
C ALA A 87 -0.15 8.01 15.43
N LEU A 88 -0.28 7.73 16.73
CA LEU A 88 -0.25 8.73 17.80
C LEU A 88 1.18 9.29 17.90
N LYS A 89 1.48 10.31 17.11
CA LYS A 89 2.83 10.89 17.08
C LYS A 89 3.26 11.57 18.39
N ASN A 90 2.39 11.75 19.39
CA ASN A 90 2.75 12.39 20.67
C ASN A 90 1.85 11.93 21.84
N TYR A 91 2.09 10.73 22.38
CA TYR A 91 1.49 10.33 23.66
C TYR A 91 2.18 11.01 24.87
N SER A 92 3.45 11.45 24.72
CA SER A 92 4.25 12.09 25.78
C SER A 92 3.61 13.37 26.36
N ARG A 93 2.94 14.17 25.52
CA ARG A 93 2.26 15.40 25.99
C ARG A 93 1.01 15.15 26.84
N TYR A 94 0.38 13.98 26.74
CA TYR A 94 -0.82 13.65 27.50
C TYR A 94 -0.52 13.16 28.93
N LEU A 95 0.72 12.71 29.19
CA LEU A 95 1.20 12.26 30.51
C LEU A 95 1.97 13.33 31.29
N GLY A 96 2.02 14.58 30.83
CA GLY A 96 2.70 15.67 31.53
C GLY A 96 4.23 15.57 31.57
N MET A 97 4.85 14.71 30.74
CA MET A 97 6.31 14.67 30.60
C MET A 97 6.77 15.89 29.79
N LYS A 98 7.55 16.77 30.43
CA LYS A 98 8.19 17.92 29.78
C LYS A 98 9.24 17.38 28.80
N ASP A 99 8.96 17.49 27.50
CA ASP A 99 9.98 17.28 26.47
C ASP A 99 11.08 18.33 26.64
N THR A 100 12.24 17.92 27.15
CA THR A 100 13.46 18.74 27.24
C THR A 100 14.26 18.77 25.94
N SER A 101 13.71 18.27 24.82
CA SER A 101 14.37 18.34 23.52
C SER A 101 14.01 19.64 22.79
N ASN A 102 14.70 20.70 23.19
CA ASN A 102 14.87 21.90 22.38
C ASN A 102 15.55 21.50 21.06
N THR A 103 14.78 21.11 20.05
CA THR A 103 15.28 20.83 18.69
C THR A 103 14.55 21.74 17.69
N ALA A 104 14.83 23.03 17.82
CA ALA A 104 14.74 23.95 16.69
C ALA A 104 15.78 23.48 15.65
N GLY A 105 15.35 23.01 14.48
CA GLY A 105 16.30 22.77 13.38
C GLY A 105 16.08 21.60 12.40
N ARG A 106 14.92 20.95 12.32
CA ARG A 106 14.64 20.02 11.19
C ARG A 106 13.38 20.40 10.43
N ASN A 107 13.58 21.24 9.42
CA ASN A 107 12.65 21.48 8.33
C ASN A 107 12.52 20.23 7.45
N GLY A 108 11.28 19.86 7.10
CA GLY A 108 10.99 19.04 5.92
C GLY A 108 10.48 17.60 6.17
N LEU A 109 9.29 17.34 5.63
CA LEU A 109 8.74 16.06 5.13
C LEU A 109 7.74 15.21 5.94
N PHE A 110 7.56 15.32 7.26
CA PHE A 110 6.56 14.46 7.95
C PHE A 110 5.76 15.14 9.08
N ARG A 111 5.36 16.39 8.90
CA ARG A 111 4.27 16.98 9.71
C ARG A 111 2.93 16.63 9.07
N SER A 112 2.42 15.43 9.35
CA SER A 112 0.95 15.32 9.44
C SER A 112 0.57 16.21 10.63
N PRO A 113 -0.17 17.32 10.47
CA PRO A 113 -0.69 18.02 11.63
C PRO A 113 -1.48 16.97 12.44
N LEU A 114 -1.24 16.94 13.75
CA LEU A 114 -2.08 16.19 14.67
C LEU A 114 -3.51 16.68 14.38
N ARG A 115 -4.31 15.88 13.67
CA ARG A 115 -5.68 16.22 13.29
C ARG A 115 -6.54 16.02 14.52
N LEU A 116 -6.29 16.84 15.54
CA LEU A 116 -7.13 16.94 16.72
C LEU A 116 -8.46 17.50 16.24
N ARG A 117 -9.53 16.77 16.49
CA ARG A 117 -10.86 17.33 16.37
C ARG A 117 -11.22 17.97 17.70
N PHE A 118 -11.93 19.09 17.60
CA PHE A 118 -12.53 19.75 18.73
C PHE A 118 -13.96 19.24 18.85
N ASN A 119 -14.38 18.85 20.05
CA ASN A 119 -15.81 18.68 20.30
C ASN A 119 -16.50 20.05 20.39
N SER A 120 -17.83 20.06 20.52
CA SER A 120 -18.62 21.30 20.66
C SER A 120 -18.26 22.16 21.87
N ARG A 121 -17.40 21.66 22.77
CA ARG A 121 -16.88 22.35 23.96
C ARG A 121 -15.42 22.82 23.81
N GLY A 122 -14.81 22.65 22.63
CA GLY A 122 -13.42 23.04 22.37
C GLY A 122 -12.38 22.08 22.95
N GLU A 123 -12.76 20.87 23.36
CA GLU A 123 -11.81 19.88 23.88
C GLU A 123 -11.16 19.11 22.73
N LYS A 124 -9.83 19.01 22.80
CA LYS A 124 -9.01 18.27 21.84
C LYS A 124 -9.12 16.77 22.12
N TYR A 125 -9.54 15.99 21.13
CA TYR A 125 -9.47 14.52 21.21
C TYR A 125 -8.65 13.92 20.06
N ASN A 126 -7.99 12.80 20.34
CA ASN A 126 -7.24 12.05 19.34
C ASN A 126 -8.18 11.25 18.45
N ILE A 127 -7.95 11.32 17.14
CA ILE A 127 -8.59 10.40 16.19
C ILE A 127 -7.69 9.18 16.05
N MET A 128 -8.18 8.02 16.50
CA MET A 128 -7.44 6.75 16.46
C MET A 128 -7.34 6.16 15.05
N TYR A 129 -8.20 6.61 14.13
CA TYR A 129 -8.23 6.20 12.73
C TYR A 129 -8.16 7.42 11.82
N THR A 130 -7.62 7.24 10.62
CA THR A 130 -7.58 8.30 9.62
C THR A 130 -7.72 7.69 8.23
N SER A 131 -8.30 8.45 7.31
CA SER A 131 -8.37 8.06 5.90
C SER A 131 -7.07 8.46 5.21
N LYS A 132 -6.51 7.54 4.41
CA LYS A 132 -5.40 7.80 3.50
C LYS A 132 -5.62 7.06 2.20
N SER A 133 -4.99 7.58 1.15
CA SER A 133 -5.07 7.00 -0.18
C SER A 133 -3.67 6.69 -0.71
N GLY A 134 -3.59 5.76 -1.66
CA GLY A 134 -2.37 5.37 -2.35
C GLY A 134 -2.21 3.85 -2.49
N THR A 135 -1.35 3.43 -3.40
CA THR A 135 -0.95 2.01 -3.55
C THR A 135 -0.30 1.44 -2.28
N SER A 136 0.22 2.31 -1.42
CA SER A 136 0.68 1.98 -0.06
C SER A 136 -0.43 1.45 0.86
N MET A 137 -1.71 1.78 0.61
CA MET A 137 -2.85 1.29 1.37
C MET A 137 -3.39 -0.03 0.80
N ALA A 138 -3.33 -0.20 -0.52
CA ALA A 138 -3.68 -1.46 -1.18
C ALA A 138 -2.71 -2.61 -0.82
N THR A 139 -1.43 -2.30 -0.70
CA THR A 139 -0.36 -3.28 -0.37
C THR A 139 -0.64 -4.07 0.92
N PRO A 140 -0.89 -3.46 2.10
CA PRO A 140 -1.14 -4.19 3.33
C PRO A 140 -2.47 -4.99 3.31
N ILE A 141 -3.46 -4.61 2.49
CA ILE A 141 -4.67 -5.41 2.31
C ILE A 141 -4.32 -6.77 1.67
N VAL A 142 -3.51 -6.74 0.61
CA VAL A 142 -3.00 -7.97 -0.03
C VAL A 142 -2.11 -8.76 0.93
N THR A 143 -1.23 -8.10 1.70
CA THR A 143 -0.42 -8.78 2.72
C THR A 143 -1.27 -9.48 3.77
N GLY A 144 -2.38 -8.88 4.22
CA GLY A 144 -3.32 -9.50 5.15
C GLY A 144 -3.99 -10.75 4.56
N ALA A 145 -4.41 -10.69 3.29
CA ALA A 145 -4.99 -11.85 2.60
C ALA A 145 -3.98 -12.99 2.42
N ILE A 146 -2.72 -12.68 2.11
CA ILE A 146 -1.63 -13.66 2.05
C ILE A 146 -1.38 -14.27 3.43
N ALA A 147 -1.40 -13.47 4.50
CA ALA A 147 -1.25 -13.99 5.85
C ALA A 147 -2.38 -14.95 6.23
N LEU A 148 -3.63 -14.68 5.81
CA LEU A 148 -4.74 -15.62 5.95
C LEU A 148 -4.49 -16.91 5.17
N LEU A 149 -4.05 -16.81 3.90
CA LEU A 149 -3.73 -17.98 3.10
C LEU A 149 -2.66 -18.86 3.78
N LEU A 150 -1.57 -18.25 4.23
CA LEU A 150 -0.48 -18.96 4.93
C LEU A 150 -0.87 -19.47 6.31
N SER A 151 -1.93 -18.93 6.92
CA SER A 151 -2.47 -19.46 8.18
C SER A 151 -3.19 -20.80 8.00
N VAL A 152 -3.76 -21.03 6.81
CA VAL A 152 -4.44 -22.28 6.43
C VAL A 152 -3.47 -23.25 5.75
N HIS A 153 -2.57 -22.71 4.92
CA HIS A 153 -1.61 -23.46 4.10
C HIS A 153 -0.17 -23.00 4.39
N PRO A 154 0.38 -23.31 5.58
CA PRO A 154 1.73 -22.88 5.98
C PRO A 154 2.85 -23.51 5.14
N GLU A 155 2.56 -24.57 4.38
CA GLU A 155 3.49 -25.27 3.50
C GLU A 155 3.78 -24.55 2.18
N LEU A 156 2.96 -23.56 1.80
CA LEU A 156 3.10 -22.89 0.50
C LEU A 156 4.40 -22.09 0.42
N SER A 157 5.14 -22.27 -0.67
CA SER A 157 6.28 -21.41 -0.96
C SER A 157 5.83 -20.03 -1.40
N ASN A 158 6.73 -19.05 -1.37
CA ASN A 158 6.43 -17.71 -1.86
C ASN A 158 6.03 -17.67 -3.36
N ARG A 159 6.51 -18.63 -4.15
CA ARG A 159 6.12 -18.81 -5.56
C ARG A 159 4.70 -19.32 -5.67
N ASP A 160 4.32 -20.29 -4.85
CA ASP A 160 2.98 -20.87 -4.83
C ASP A 160 1.95 -19.82 -4.38
N VAL A 161 2.27 -19.06 -3.33
CA VAL A 161 1.47 -17.92 -2.88
C VAL A 161 1.25 -16.93 -4.02
N LYS A 162 2.30 -16.56 -4.76
CA LYS A 162 2.18 -15.61 -5.87
C LYS A 162 1.37 -16.17 -7.04
N MET A 163 1.49 -17.46 -7.36
CA MET A 163 0.66 -18.08 -8.41
C MET A 163 -0.80 -18.13 -7.99
N LYS A 164 -1.09 -18.69 -6.81
CA LYS A 164 -2.47 -18.81 -6.29
C LYS A 164 -3.15 -17.44 -6.20
N LEU A 165 -2.43 -16.42 -5.74
CA LEU A 165 -2.94 -15.04 -5.69
C LEU A 165 -3.30 -14.47 -7.07
N ARG A 166 -2.55 -14.79 -8.11
CA ARG A 166 -2.80 -14.31 -9.48
C ARG A 166 -3.94 -15.06 -10.17
N GLU A 167 -4.16 -16.32 -9.80
CA GLU A 167 -5.22 -17.17 -10.34
C GLU A 167 -6.56 -16.91 -9.66
N SER A 168 -6.54 -16.41 -8.43
CA SER A 168 -7.73 -16.19 -7.62
C SER A 168 -8.36 -14.81 -7.77
N THR A 169 -7.88 -13.94 -8.67
CA THR A 169 -8.41 -12.57 -8.82
C THR A 169 -9.77 -12.51 -9.52
N THR A 170 -10.43 -11.36 -9.38
CA THR A 170 -11.61 -10.98 -10.17
C THR A 170 -11.18 -9.97 -11.24
N ASP A 171 -11.45 -10.26 -12.52
CA ASP A 171 -11.22 -9.33 -13.62
C ASP A 171 -12.17 -8.11 -13.52
N LEU A 172 -11.61 -6.91 -13.61
CA LEU A 172 -12.34 -5.64 -13.60
C LEU A 172 -12.66 -5.10 -15.00
N GLY A 173 -12.21 -5.78 -16.06
CA GLY A 173 -12.39 -5.35 -17.46
C GLY A 173 -11.44 -4.24 -17.92
N TYR A 174 -10.42 -3.90 -17.13
CA TYR A 174 -9.38 -2.93 -17.50
C TYR A 174 -8.22 -3.58 -18.27
N SER A 175 -7.34 -2.77 -18.85
CA SER A 175 -6.10 -3.28 -19.43
C SER A 175 -5.23 -3.94 -18.35
N TRP A 176 -4.49 -4.98 -18.73
CA TRP A 176 -3.55 -5.66 -17.81
C TRP A 176 -2.50 -4.70 -17.22
N SER A 177 -2.15 -3.62 -17.93
CA SER A 177 -1.20 -2.61 -17.43
C SER A 177 -1.76 -1.78 -16.27
N LYS A 178 -3.10 -1.72 -16.14
CA LYS A 178 -3.81 -1.08 -15.04
C LYS A 178 -4.09 -2.06 -13.90
N GLN A 179 -4.71 -3.20 -14.20
CA GLN A 179 -5.22 -4.11 -13.16
C GLN A 179 -4.35 -5.34 -12.88
N GLY A 180 -3.31 -5.60 -13.67
CA GLY A 180 -2.56 -6.85 -13.60
C GLY A 180 -3.45 -8.05 -13.94
N CYS A 181 -3.45 -9.07 -13.08
CA CYS A 181 -4.36 -10.21 -13.16
C CYS A 181 -5.78 -9.88 -12.65
N GLY A 182 -5.99 -8.75 -11.99
CA GLY A 182 -7.30 -8.31 -11.49
C GLY A 182 -7.32 -7.94 -10.02
N LEU A 183 -8.53 -7.74 -9.50
CA LEU A 183 -8.82 -7.40 -8.11
C LEU A 183 -8.63 -8.61 -7.19
N LEU A 184 -7.98 -8.41 -6.05
CA LEU A 184 -7.91 -9.38 -4.95
C LEU A 184 -9.30 -9.92 -4.62
N ASN A 185 -9.45 -11.24 -4.64
CA ASN A 185 -10.64 -11.93 -4.15
C ASN A 185 -10.21 -12.98 -3.10
N VAL A 186 -10.53 -12.69 -1.84
CA VAL A 186 -10.08 -13.50 -0.69
C VAL A 186 -10.83 -14.84 -0.63
N GLU A 187 -12.09 -14.88 -1.04
CA GLU A 187 -12.88 -16.11 -1.06
C GLU A 187 -12.26 -17.14 -2.02
N LYS A 188 -12.01 -16.73 -3.27
CA LYS A 188 -11.33 -17.57 -4.26
C LYS A 188 -9.90 -17.93 -3.86
N LEU A 189 -9.23 -17.06 -3.10
CA LEU A 189 -7.86 -17.29 -2.65
C LEU A 189 -7.77 -18.43 -1.63
N LEU A 190 -8.81 -18.62 -0.81
CA LEU A 190 -8.84 -19.60 0.27
C LEU A 190 -9.51 -20.93 -0.11
N GLN A 191 -10.03 -21.04 -1.33
CA GLN A 191 -10.50 -22.30 -1.94
C GLN A 191 -9.32 -23.12 -2.46
#